data_AF-A0A0F9F7R8-F1
#
_entry.id   AF-A0A0F9F7R8-F1
#
_cell.length_a   1.000
_cell.length_b   1.000
_cell.length_c   1.000
_cell.angle_alpha   90.00
_cell.angle_beta   90.00
_cell.angle_gamma   90.00
#
_symmetry.space_group_name_H-M   'P 1'
#
loop_
_entity.id
_entity.type
_entity.pdbx_description
1 polymer ?
#
loop_
_entity_poly.entity_id
_entity_poly.type
_entity_poly.pdbx_seq_one_letter_code
_entity_poly.pdbx_strand_id
1 'polypeptide(L)'
;MSDKKFVGEDVTDIRSVNKVTGATRYAADINLPGMLYAVMVRSEYAHAIVKDIDKSEALKVRGVVSIVTYKDFPGLHFGTYVHDQVAFTSHPRYVGDPIAAVAAETQEIAEKAARLVAIKYEILPHILNPEVAFKSEKIILHPDMHTYKAYAGFFNYKKSTNVPNHMKVRKGDIEKGFEESDLVVESRITVPPIYHGNIETHACVCQYDPDGHLFVQSCTQGPFLLREMLSSALSIPLNRITVLHTAVGGGFGGKISGNIEIRAAAIAQRCEYRPVKMALSRREEWETVYTRQSLIGYYKTGAKKNGKIIARKVTLYWDAGAYADYEVSVARSAGFMSAGPYDIPNVWVDSYAVYTNKLVATAYRGFGCSETTFCYEQDMDIVAKKLGLDPVEFRLKNAFERGMTNVTGQRLRSCALKDCINLVNEKAGPEPEKSGNCVIKRGRGIAVMHKFTVHTVPTADIVKLNEDGTITLETSAVDIGQGSDTIMAQILADVLGIGIDKITVVPIHTDYSGYGWQTAASSKTFFNGNSTIRAGLD
;
A
#
# COMPACT_ATOMS: atom_id res chain seq x y z
N MET A 1 -18.29 29.13 -16.07
CA MET A 1 -17.14 28.99 -15.15
C MET A 1 -16.32 30.24 -15.35
N SER A 2 -16.11 31.01 -14.29
CA SER A 2 -15.20 32.16 -14.24
C SER A 2 -13.84 31.83 -14.86
N ASP A 3 -13.09 32.86 -15.23
CA ASP A 3 -11.65 32.71 -15.46
C ASP A 3 -11.04 32.06 -14.21
N LYS A 4 -10.52 30.84 -14.37
CA LYS A 4 -9.84 30.11 -13.30
C LYS A 4 -8.61 30.90 -12.90
N LYS A 5 -8.52 31.28 -11.63
CA LYS A 5 -7.41 32.07 -11.11
C LYS A 5 -6.37 31.18 -10.43
N PHE A 6 -6.76 30.02 -9.91
CA PHE A 6 -5.89 29.17 -9.11
C PHE A 6 -5.67 27.78 -9.72
N VAL A 7 -6.67 27.16 -10.36
CA VAL A 7 -6.52 25.83 -10.96
C VAL A 7 -5.68 25.91 -12.24
N GLY A 8 -4.52 25.25 -12.22
CA GLY A 8 -3.56 25.24 -13.32
C GLY A 8 -2.34 26.12 -13.07
N GLU A 9 -2.38 26.95 -12.03
CA GLU A 9 -1.30 27.86 -11.64
C GLU A 9 -0.38 27.24 -10.57
N ASP A 10 0.86 27.71 -10.52
CA ASP A 10 1.83 27.37 -9.49
C ASP A 10 1.54 28.19 -8.22
N VAL A 11 0.87 27.56 -7.25
CA VAL A 11 0.55 28.16 -5.96
C VAL A 11 1.46 27.61 -4.86
N THR A 12 1.79 28.45 -3.89
CA THR A 12 2.52 28.02 -2.70
C THR A 12 1.67 27.02 -1.89
N ASP A 13 2.28 25.89 -1.48
CA ASP A 13 1.63 24.91 -0.60
C ASP A 13 1.17 25.59 0.69
N ILE A 14 -0.13 25.50 1.00
CA ILE A 14 -0.76 26.12 2.17
C ILE A 14 -0.21 25.56 3.50
N ARG A 15 0.49 24.43 3.46
CA ARG A 15 1.15 23.82 4.63
C ARG A 15 2.63 24.15 4.74
N SER A 16 3.22 24.81 3.74
CA SER A 16 4.68 24.99 3.61
C SER A 16 5.32 25.71 4.79
N VAL A 17 4.76 26.85 5.22
CA VAL A 17 5.32 27.66 6.32
C VAL A 17 5.48 26.85 7.60
N ASN A 18 4.46 26.08 7.99
CA ASN A 18 4.52 25.26 9.20
C ASN A 18 5.53 24.12 9.07
N LYS A 19 5.70 23.55 7.87
CA LYS A 19 6.70 22.50 7.61
C LYS A 19 8.12 23.06 7.72
N VAL A 20 8.42 24.20 7.12
CA VAL A 20 9.79 24.76 7.10
C VAL A 20 10.21 25.42 8.42
N THR A 21 9.24 25.79 9.26
CA THR A 21 9.50 26.36 10.60
C THR A 21 9.53 25.31 11.71
N GLY A 22 9.16 24.06 11.42
CA GLY A 22 9.03 22.99 12.43
C GLY A 22 7.75 23.09 13.28
N ALA A 23 6.80 23.95 12.90
CA ALA A 23 5.52 24.09 13.61
C ALA A 23 4.52 22.96 13.30
N THR A 24 4.67 22.26 12.16
CA THR A 24 3.86 21.09 11.83
C THR A 24 4.12 19.96 12.83
N ARG A 25 3.05 19.48 13.47
CA ARG A 25 3.12 18.34 14.40
C ARG A 25 2.79 17.02 13.71
N TYR A 26 3.75 16.10 13.77
CA TYR A 26 3.62 14.72 13.32
C TYR A 26 3.20 13.80 14.47
N ALA A 27 2.86 12.54 14.19
CA ALA A 27 2.40 11.61 15.23
C ALA A 27 3.47 11.37 16.32
N ALA A 28 4.75 11.33 15.92
CA ALA A 28 5.86 11.18 16.85
C ALA A 28 6.08 12.41 17.75
N ASP A 29 5.55 13.59 17.40
CA ASP A 29 5.68 14.82 18.21
C ASP A 29 4.58 14.95 19.28
N ILE A 30 3.67 13.97 19.33
CA ILE A 30 2.60 13.94 20.33
C ILE A 30 3.19 13.55 21.68
N ASN A 31 2.91 14.39 22.67
CA ASN A 31 3.24 14.17 24.07
C ASN A 31 2.01 14.57 24.91
N LEU A 32 1.50 13.62 25.69
CA LEU A 32 0.35 13.80 26.55
C LEU A 32 0.74 13.55 28.02
N PRO A 33 0.06 14.18 29.00
CA PRO A 33 0.31 13.93 30.41
C PRO A 33 0.16 12.45 30.78
N GLY A 34 1.10 11.92 31.57
CA GLY A 34 1.06 10.54 32.05
C GLY A 34 1.24 9.46 30.97
N MET A 35 1.62 9.85 29.75
CA MET A 35 1.80 8.93 28.61
C MET A 35 2.84 7.83 28.89
N LEU A 36 2.55 6.63 28.41
CA LEU A 36 3.41 5.45 28.41
C LEU A 36 4.01 5.23 27.02
N TYR A 37 5.12 4.50 26.99
CA TYR A 37 5.83 4.11 25.78
C TYR A 37 5.75 2.60 25.63
N ALA A 38 5.31 2.16 24.45
CA ALA A 38 5.14 0.75 24.12
C ALA A 38 6.22 0.25 23.17
N VAL A 39 6.83 -0.89 23.52
CA VAL A 39 7.84 -1.59 22.71
C VAL A 39 7.39 -3.02 22.48
N MET A 40 7.48 -3.47 21.22
CA MET A 40 7.14 -4.84 20.85
C MET A 40 8.28 -5.82 21.15
N VAL A 41 7.93 -6.99 21.66
CA VAL A 41 8.80 -8.17 21.73
C VAL A 41 8.47 -9.07 20.54
N ARG A 42 9.48 -9.40 19.73
CA ARG A 42 9.31 -9.96 18.39
C ARG A 42 10.04 -11.28 18.24
N SER A 43 9.58 -12.08 17.27
CA SER A 43 10.25 -13.32 16.90
C SER A 43 11.62 -13.08 16.27
N GLU A 44 12.62 -13.86 16.70
CA GLU A 44 13.92 -13.96 16.04
C GLU A 44 13.94 -15.03 14.93
N TYR A 45 12.85 -15.81 14.80
CA TYR A 45 12.74 -16.94 13.89
C TYR A 45 11.70 -16.70 12.79
N ALA A 46 12.02 -17.14 11.57
CA ALA A 46 11.13 -17.04 10.42
C ALA A 46 9.90 -17.95 10.51
N HIS A 47 9.96 -19.02 11.29
CA HIS A 47 8.82 -19.90 11.51
C HIS A 47 9.02 -20.69 12.81
N ALA A 48 8.13 -20.52 13.79
CA ALA A 48 8.20 -21.23 15.05
C ALA A 48 6.84 -21.29 15.75
N ILE A 49 6.73 -22.14 16.77
CA ILE A 49 5.64 -22.13 17.75
C ILE A 49 6.19 -21.64 19.09
N VAL A 50 5.54 -20.64 19.68
CA VAL A 50 5.83 -20.18 21.03
C VAL A 50 5.27 -21.21 22.02
N LYS A 51 6.16 -21.86 22.76
CA LYS A 51 5.80 -22.85 23.79
C LYS A 51 5.54 -22.21 25.14
N ASP A 52 6.31 -21.18 25.45
CA ASP A 52 6.27 -20.52 26.75
C ASP A 52 6.79 -19.08 26.66
N ILE A 53 6.28 -18.20 27.52
CA ILE A 53 6.72 -16.81 27.66
C ILE A 53 6.88 -16.52 29.14
N ASP A 54 8.11 -16.26 29.57
CA ASP A 54 8.43 -15.80 30.92
C ASP A 54 8.66 -14.28 30.91
N LYS A 55 7.81 -13.57 31.66
CA LYS A 55 7.86 -12.11 31.82
C LYS A 55 8.24 -11.68 33.25
N SER A 56 8.67 -12.61 34.09
CA SER A 56 8.93 -12.37 35.52
C SER A 56 10.03 -11.34 35.77
N GLU A 57 11.16 -11.42 35.06
CA GLU A 57 12.24 -10.44 35.17
C GLU A 57 11.87 -9.07 34.62
N ALA A 58 11.11 -9.03 33.52
CA ALA A 58 10.62 -7.79 32.93
C ALA A 58 9.66 -7.04 33.89
N LEU A 59 8.79 -7.76 34.60
CA LEU A 59 7.86 -7.20 35.59
C LEU A 59 8.55 -6.60 36.82
N LYS A 60 9.80 -7.01 37.12
CA LYS A 60 10.58 -6.45 38.24
C LYS A 60 11.19 -5.08 37.91
N VAL A 61 11.20 -4.68 36.64
CA VAL A 61 11.76 -3.38 36.23
C VAL A 61 10.82 -2.25 36.67
N ARG A 62 11.29 -1.39 37.58
CA ARG A 62 10.56 -0.20 38.02
C ARG A 62 10.18 0.68 36.82
N GLY A 63 8.90 1.09 36.78
CA GLY A 63 8.33 1.91 35.71
C GLY A 63 7.68 1.10 34.58
N VAL A 64 7.78 -0.23 34.59
CA VAL A 64 6.92 -1.09 33.76
C VAL A 64 5.51 -1.07 34.32
N VAL A 65 4.54 -0.79 33.46
CA VAL A 65 3.12 -0.74 33.82
C VAL A 65 2.39 -1.98 33.34
N SER A 66 2.67 -2.43 32.12
CA SER A 66 1.97 -3.57 31.55
C SER A 66 2.86 -4.38 30.61
N ILE A 67 2.66 -5.70 30.62
CA ILE A 67 3.25 -6.62 29.64
C ILE A 67 2.15 -7.54 29.12
N VAL A 68 1.82 -7.37 27.86
CA VAL A 68 0.74 -8.09 27.16
C VAL A 68 1.30 -9.10 26.17
N THR A 69 0.55 -10.17 25.93
CA THR A 69 0.91 -11.30 25.08
C THR A 69 -0.29 -11.75 24.25
N TYR A 70 -0.10 -12.74 23.38
CA TYR A 70 -1.19 -13.40 22.66
C TYR A 70 -2.27 -14.00 23.58
N LYS A 71 -1.95 -14.30 24.85
CA LYS A 71 -2.91 -14.83 25.83
C LYS A 71 -3.89 -13.77 26.34
N ASP A 72 -3.48 -12.50 26.31
CA ASP A 72 -4.30 -11.38 26.77
C ASP A 72 -5.32 -10.94 25.71
N PHE A 73 -5.05 -11.26 24.45
CA PHE A 73 -5.83 -10.91 23.26
C PHE A 73 -5.97 -12.11 22.31
N PRO A 74 -6.55 -13.24 22.77
CA PRO A 74 -6.62 -14.45 21.96
C PRO A 74 -7.45 -14.21 20.70
N GLY A 75 -6.86 -14.45 19.53
CA GLY A 75 -7.58 -14.34 18.26
C GLY A 75 -8.00 -12.91 17.90
N LEU A 76 -7.29 -11.88 18.39
CA LEU A 76 -7.46 -10.51 17.91
C LEU A 76 -6.87 -10.40 16.49
N HIS A 77 -7.69 -10.78 15.52
CA HIS A 77 -7.38 -10.79 14.11
C HIS A 77 -7.68 -9.44 13.44
N PHE A 78 -6.78 -9.01 12.56
CA PHE A 78 -6.96 -7.81 11.77
C PHE A 78 -6.32 -7.95 10.39
N GLY A 79 -6.63 -7.00 9.52
CA GLY A 79 -6.06 -6.89 8.18
C GLY A 79 -7.04 -6.18 7.26
N THR A 80 -6.55 -5.63 6.15
CA THR A 80 -7.38 -4.74 5.33
C THR A 80 -8.37 -5.49 4.46
N TYR A 81 -7.96 -6.53 3.73
CA TYR A 81 -8.87 -7.32 2.90
C TYR A 81 -9.16 -8.71 3.47
N VAL A 82 -8.22 -9.24 4.23
CA VAL A 82 -8.30 -10.52 4.93
C VAL A 82 -7.74 -10.32 6.33
N HIS A 83 -8.43 -10.86 7.33
CA HIS A 83 -8.09 -10.69 8.74
C HIS A 83 -7.19 -11.83 9.20
N ASP A 84 -6.03 -11.97 8.55
CA ASP A 84 -5.09 -13.06 8.79
C ASP A 84 -3.97 -12.68 9.76
N GLN A 85 -3.68 -11.39 9.95
CA GLN A 85 -2.75 -10.89 10.96
C GLN A 85 -3.38 -10.98 12.36
N VAL A 86 -2.52 -11.07 13.38
CA VAL A 86 -2.89 -11.02 14.79
C VAL A 86 -2.08 -9.96 15.52
N ALA A 87 -2.67 -9.33 16.55
CA ALA A 87 -1.95 -8.33 17.35
C ALA A 87 -0.68 -8.90 17.97
N PHE A 88 -0.78 -10.10 18.55
CA PHE A 88 0.32 -10.84 19.14
C PHE A 88 0.17 -12.32 18.80
N THR A 89 1.21 -12.96 18.27
CA THR A 89 1.17 -14.33 17.76
C THR A 89 1.83 -15.34 18.69
N SER A 90 1.26 -16.54 18.80
CA SER A 90 1.94 -17.73 19.34
C SER A 90 2.58 -18.58 18.24
N HIS A 91 2.39 -18.23 16.97
CA HIS A 91 2.90 -18.93 15.80
C HIS A 91 3.56 -17.89 14.90
N PRO A 92 4.77 -17.41 15.26
CA PRO A 92 5.50 -16.48 14.41
C PRO A 92 5.80 -17.09 13.05
N ARG A 93 5.52 -16.31 12.00
CA ARG A 93 5.66 -16.70 10.58
C ARG A 93 6.70 -15.89 9.82
N TYR A 94 7.37 -14.94 10.48
CA TYR A 94 8.53 -14.23 9.95
C TYR A 94 9.42 -13.69 11.09
N VAL A 95 10.66 -13.30 10.77
CA VAL A 95 11.55 -12.61 11.72
C VAL A 95 11.00 -11.20 11.93
N GLY A 96 10.70 -10.83 13.17
CA GLY A 96 10.04 -9.56 13.51
C GLY A 96 8.56 -9.68 13.91
N ASP A 97 7.97 -10.88 13.79
CA ASP A 97 6.57 -11.13 14.11
C ASP A 97 6.25 -10.83 15.59
N PRO A 98 5.29 -9.93 15.91
CA PRO A 98 5.01 -9.51 17.29
C PRO A 98 4.44 -10.64 18.15
N ILE A 99 5.08 -10.93 19.27
CA ILE A 99 4.68 -12.00 20.22
C ILE A 99 4.12 -11.42 21.52
N ALA A 100 4.67 -10.28 21.95
CA ALA A 100 4.28 -9.56 23.16
C ALA A 100 4.59 -8.07 23.02
N ALA A 101 4.18 -7.27 24.00
CA ALA A 101 4.61 -5.88 24.11
C ALA A 101 4.72 -5.46 25.59
N VAL A 102 5.60 -4.49 25.83
CA VAL A 102 5.81 -3.86 27.13
C VAL A 102 5.37 -2.40 27.03
N ALA A 103 4.60 -1.93 28.00
CA ALA A 103 4.30 -0.51 28.22
C ALA A 103 4.96 -0.02 29.51
N ALA A 104 5.71 1.07 29.42
CA ALA A 104 6.44 1.65 30.56
C ALA A 104 6.44 3.19 30.55
N GLU A 105 6.85 3.78 31.66
CA GLU A 105 6.87 5.24 31.86
C GLU A 105 7.83 5.99 30.93
N THR A 106 8.88 5.32 30.45
CA THR A 106 9.80 5.86 29.44
C THR A 106 10.13 4.82 28.37
N GLN A 107 10.56 5.29 27.20
CA GLN A 107 10.99 4.45 26.10
C GLN A 107 12.14 3.51 26.54
N GLU A 108 13.13 4.03 27.28
CA GLU A 108 14.29 3.28 27.72
C GLU A 108 13.93 2.14 28.67
N ILE A 109 12.93 2.37 29.56
CA ILE A 109 12.43 1.34 30.47
C ILE A 109 11.69 0.26 29.68
N ALA A 110 10.84 0.65 28.72
CA ALA A 110 10.12 -0.29 27.87
C ALA A 110 11.08 -1.18 27.07
N GLU A 111 12.12 -0.60 26.45
CA GLU A 111 13.15 -1.35 25.72
C GLU A 111 13.97 -2.28 26.62
N LYS A 112 14.34 -1.81 27.81
CA LYS A 112 15.06 -2.64 28.79
C LYS A 112 14.23 -3.85 29.21
N ALA A 113 12.96 -3.62 29.57
CA ALA A 113 12.06 -4.68 30.00
C ALA A 113 11.69 -5.64 28.86
N ALA A 114 11.53 -5.14 27.62
CA ALA A 114 11.29 -5.98 26.44
C ALA A 114 12.40 -7.03 26.23
N ARG A 115 13.68 -6.66 26.46
CA ARG A 115 14.82 -7.59 26.39
C ARG A 115 14.84 -8.67 27.48
N LEU A 116 14.10 -8.48 28.56
CA LEU A 116 14.01 -9.43 29.68
C LEU A 116 12.84 -10.40 29.54
N VAL A 117 11.99 -10.25 28.52
CA VAL A 117 10.94 -11.22 28.20
C VAL A 117 11.58 -12.43 27.52
N ALA A 118 11.61 -13.56 28.20
CA ALA A 118 12.19 -14.79 27.68
C ALA A 118 11.12 -15.65 26.99
N ILE A 119 11.41 -16.07 25.75
CA ILE A 119 10.46 -16.85 24.94
C ILE A 119 11.08 -18.20 24.59
N LYS A 120 10.34 -19.29 24.83
CA LYS A 120 10.73 -20.64 24.41
C LYS A 120 10.02 -20.98 23.10
N TYR A 121 10.79 -21.44 22.12
CA TYR A 121 10.31 -21.77 20.78
C TYR A 121 10.45 -23.26 20.47
N GLU A 122 9.51 -23.78 19.67
CA GLU A 122 9.76 -24.91 18.76
C GLU A 122 9.96 -24.33 17.36
N ILE A 123 11.17 -24.47 16.80
CA ILE A 123 11.50 -23.93 15.48
C ILE A 123 10.94 -24.86 14.40
N LEU A 124 10.30 -24.28 13.38
CA LEU A 124 9.70 -25.01 12.27
C LEU A 124 10.45 -24.75 10.95
N PRO A 125 10.34 -25.67 9.96
CA PRO A 125 10.84 -25.43 8.60
C PRO A 125 10.15 -24.24 7.94
N HIS A 126 10.90 -23.40 7.21
CA HIS A 126 10.39 -22.18 6.58
C HIS A 126 10.65 -22.15 5.06
N ILE A 127 9.89 -21.35 4.32
CA ILE A 127 10.03 -21.16 2.87
C ILE A 127 10.10 -19.66 2.54
N LEU A 128 11.14 -19.23 1.83
CA LEU A 128 11.36 -17.81 1.45
C LEU A 128 11.18 -17.53 -0.05
N ASN A 129 11.01 -18.58 -0.87
CA ASN A 129 10.83 -18.45 -2.31
C ASN A 129 9.35 -18.70 -2.67
N PRO A 130 8.67 -17.76 -3.35
CA PRO A 130 7.25 -17.88 -3.61
C PRO A 130 6.91 -19.00 -4.61
N GLU A 131 7.79 -19.38 -5.55
CA GLU A 131 7.55 -20.52 -6.44
C GLU A 131 7.61 -21.86 -5.68
N VAL A 132 8.52 -21.96 -4.71
CA VAL A 132 8.62 -23.12 -3.82
C VAL A 132 7.40 -23.18 -2.89
N ALA A 133 7.01 -22.05 -2.32
CA ALA A 133 5.85 -21.96 -1.43
C ALA A 133 4.54 -22.31 -2.17
N PHE A 134 4.39 -21.87 -3.42
CA PHE A 134 3.24 -22.18 -4.28
C PHE A 134 3.06 -23.69 -4.50
N LYS A 135 4.17 -24.43 -4.61
CA LYS A 135 4.19 -25.88 -4.85
C LYS A 135 4.26 -26.71 -3.56
N SER A 136 4.40 -26.07 -2.41
CA SER A 136 4.57 -26.76 -1.13
C SER A 136 3.26 -27.38 -0.67
N GLU A 137 3.30 -28.68 -0.36
CA GLU A 137 2.23 -29.41 0.32
C GLU A 137 2.58 -29.72 1.79
N LYS A 138 3.85 -29.54 2.17
CA LYS A 138 4.38 -29.90 3.50
C LYS A 138 4.40 -28.72 4.46
N ILE A 139 4.87 -27.57 3.99
CA ILE A 139 4.96 -26.34 4.79
C ILE A 139 3.85 -25.42 4.29
N ILE A 140 2.77 -25.35 5.07
CA ILE A 140 1.62 -24.48 4.85
C ILE A 140 1.55 -23.48 6.00
N LEU A 141 1.70 -22.18 5.70
CA LEU A 141 1.80 -21.15 6.73
C LEU A 141 0.45 -20.89 7.42
N HIS A 142 -0.64 -20.98 6.65
CA HIS A 142 -2.01 -20.75 7.10
C HIS A 142 -2.90 -21.94 6.76
N PRO A 143 -2.80 -23.06 7.49
CA PRO A 143 -3.62 -24.25 7.21
C PRO A 143 -5.12 -23.94 7.32
N ASP A 144 -5.50 -23.04 8.23
CA ASP A 144 -6.88 -22.66 8.51
C ASP A 144 -7.32 -21.38 7.79
N MET A 145 -6.68 -21.00 6.68
CA MET A 145 -6.99 -19.72 6.01
C MET A 145 -8.46 -19.55 5.60
N HIS A 146 -9.19 -20.65 5.45
CA HIS A 146 -10.62 -20.68 5.13
C HIS A 146 -11.50 -20.11 6.26
N THR A 147 -10.96 -19.96 7.47
CA THR A 147 -11.64 -19.42 8.66
C THR A 147 -11.52 -17.90 8.77
N TYR A 148 -10.63 -17.26 8.00
CA TYR A 148 -10.40 -15.83 8.10
C TYR A 148 -11.61 -15.03 7.59
N LYS A 149 -11.98 -14.00 8.36
CA LYS A 149 -12.86 -12.95 7.87
C LYS A 149 -12.16 -12.24 6.72
N ALA A 150 -12.86 -12.07 5.61
CA ALA A 150 -12.34 -11.36 4.45
C ALA A 150 -13.45 -10.60 3.72
N TYR A 151 -13.08 -9.54 3.00
CA TYR A 151 -14.03 -8.86 2.13
C TYR A 151 -14.44 -9.79 0.98
N ALA A 152 -15.76 -9.94 0.81
CA ALA A 152 -16.33 -10.83 -0.18
C ALA A 152 -15.82 -10.49 -1.60
N GLY A 153 -15.38 -11.51 -2.34
CA GLY A 153 -14.86 -11.37 -3.71
C GLY A 153 -13.41 -10.87 -3.82
N PHE A 154 -12.72 -10.61 -2.71
CA PHE A 154 -11.30 -10.24 -2.70
C PHE A 154 -10.37 -11.37 -2.27
N PHE A 155 -10.90 -12.44 -1.67
CA PHE A 155 -10.12 -13.57 -1.14
C PHE A 155 -10.42 -14.87 -1.90
N ASN A 156 -9.86 -15.01 -3.11
CA ASN A 156 -10.02 -16.20 -3.95
C ASN A 156 -8.91 -17.21 -3.66
N TYR A 157 -8.88 -17.73 -2.44
CA TYR A 157 -7.83 -18.61 -1.95
C TYR A 157 -7.96 -20.05 -2.45
N LYS A 158 -6.86 -20.80 -2.40
CA LYS A 158 -6.84 -22.26 -2.64
C LYS A 158 -6.61 -22.99 -1.31
N LYS A 159 -7.62 -23.73 -0.85
CA LYS A 159 -7.60 -24.52 0.40
C LYS A 159 -6.34 -25.40 0.48
N SER A 160 -5.76 -25.47 1.68
CA SER A 160 -4.59 -26.30 2.00
C SER A 160 -3.36 -26.02 1.12
N THR A 161 -3.15 -24.76 0.74
CA THR A 161 -1.95 -24.30 0.00
C THR A 161 -1.44 -23.00 0.59
N ASN A 162 -0.36 -22.44 0.04
CA ASN A 162 0.11 -21.09 0.40
C ASN A 162 -0.47 -19.99 -0.51
N VAL A 163 -1.62 -20.20 -1.17
CA VAL A 163 -2.17 -19.26 -2.16
C VAL A 163 -3.42 -18.55 -1.62
N PRO A 164 -3.27 -17.36 -1.00
CA PRO A 164 -4.40 -16.58 -0.50
C PRO A 164 -5.26 -15.96 -1.60
N ASN A 165 -4.74 -15.81 -2.82
CA ASN A 165 -5.53 -15.27 -3.93
C ASN A 165 -5.00 -15.72 -5.30
N HIS A 166 -5.93 -16.06 -6.21
CA HIS A 166 -5.66 -16.32 -7.62
C HIS A 166 -6.55 -15.45 -8.51
N MET A 167 -5.93 -14.54 -9.27
CA MET A 167 -6.60 -13.74 -10.29
C MET A 167 -6.36 -14.31 -11.68
N LYS A 168 -7.41 -14.30 -12.51
CA LYS A 168 -7.39 -14.78 -13.90
C LYS A 168 -7.86 -13.70 -14.87
N VAL A 169 -7.13 -13.50 -15.97
CA VAL A 169 -7.61 -12.74 -17.14
C VAL A 169 -7.55 -13.64 -18.37
N ARG A 170 -8.62 -13.66 -19.17
CA ARG A 170 -8.77 -14.48 -20.37
C ARG A 170 -9.38 -13.64 -21.49
N LYS A 171 -8.72 -13.60 -22.64
CA LYS A 171 -9.20 -12.92 -23.86
C LYS A 171 -8.78 -13.76 -25.07
N GLY A 172 -9.68 -13.98 -26.02
CA GLY A 172 -9.37 -14.74 -27.24
C GLY A 172 -9.01 -16.21 -26.98
N ASP A 173 -8.25 -16.79 -27.92
CA ASP A 173 -7.77 -18.17 -27.88
C ASP A 173 -6.23 -18.19 -27.84
N ILE A 174 -5.69 -18.55 -26.68
CA ILE A 174 -4.25 -18.47 -26.44
C ILE A 174 -3.46 -19.49 -27.27
N GLU A 175 -4.00 -20.68 -27.50
CA GLU A 175 -3.28 -21.74 -28.22
C GLU A 175 -3.24 -21.40 -29.71
N LYS A 176 -4.38 -21.00 -30.28
CA LYS A 176 -4.44 -20.47 -31.65
C LYS A 176 -3.48 -19.30 -31.85
N GLY A 177 -3.43 -18.39 -30.88
CA GLY A 177 -2.53 -17.25 -30.95
C GLY A 177 -1.05 -17.64 -31.03
N PHE A 178 -0.62 -18.70 -30.33
CA PHE A 178 0.75 -19.20 -30.43
C PHE A 178 1.01 -19.98 -31.71
N GLU A 179 0.06 -20.79 -32.17
CA GLU A 179 0.16 -21.51 -33.46
C GLU A 179 0.33 -20.53 -34.64
N GLU A 180 -0.37 -19.40 -34.59
CA GLU A 180 -0.26 -18.36 -35.60
C GLU A 180 0.99 -17.48 -35.42
N SER A 181 1.81 -17.64 -34.39
CA SER A 181 2.95 -16.76 -34.16
C SER A 181 4.15 -17.15 -35.01
N ASP A 182 4.82 -16.16 -35.62
CA ASP A 182 6.07 -16.40 -36.37
C ASP A 182 7.28 -16.50 -35.43
N LEU A 183 7.19 -15.85 -34.27
CA LEU A 183 8.18 -15.88 -33.20
C LEU A 183 7.46 -16.03 -31.86
N VAL A 184 7.94 -16.95 -31.03
CA VAL A 184 7.53 -17.10 -29.64
C VAL A 184 8.73 -16.88 -28.72
N VAL A 185 8.58 -16.02 -27.73
CA VAL A 185 9.60 -15.67 -26.74
C VAL A 185 9.10 -16.03 -25.36
N GLU A 186 9.95 -16.70 -24.58
CA GLU A 186 9.71 -16.98 -23.17
C GLU A 186 10.74 -16.23 -22.31
N SER A 187 10.25 -15.48 -21.33
CA SER A 187 11.02 -14.59 -20.45
C SER A 187 10.67 -14.88 -19.00
N ARG A 188 11.67 -15.01 -18.13
CA ARG A 188 11.51 -15.08 -16.67
C ARG A 188 12.17 -13.85 -16.04
N ILE A 189 11.37 -13.00 -15.40
CA ILE A 189 11.81 -11.71 -14.89
C ILE A 189 11.46 -11.62 -13.40
N THR A 190 12.38 -11.10 -12.61
CA THR A 190 12.22 -10.99 -11.16
C THR A 190 12.38 -9.55 -10.70
N VAL A 191 11.51 -9.11 -9.79
CA VAL A 191 11.59 -7.80 -9.14
C VAL A 191 11.83 -8.01 -7.64
N PRO A 192 12.83 -7.37 -7.03
CA PRO A 192 13.10 -7.50 -5.59
C PRO A 192 12.04 -6.75 -4.76
N PRO A 193 11.91 -7.06 -3.46
CA PRO A 193 11.11 -6.24 -2.57
C PRO A 193 11.76 -4.86 -2.39
N ILE A 194 10.96 -3.82 -2.13
CA ILE A 194 11.41 -2.43 -1.99
C ILE A 194 10.74 -1.78 -0.79
N TYR A 195 11.54 -1.15 0.07
CA TYR A 195 11.03 -0.39 1.20
C TYR A 195 10.51 1.00 0.80
N HIS A 196 9.46 1.49 1.48
CA HIS A 196 8.72 2.72 1.14
C HIS A 196 9.54 4.00 1.18
N GLY A 197 10.52 4.07 2.07
CA GLY A 197 11.42 5.22 2.16
C GLY A 197 10.78 6.48 2.75
N ASN A 198 9.64 6.37 3.44
CA ASN A 198 9.04 7.49 4.20
C ASN A 198 9.98 7.98 5.31
N ILE A 199 10.15 9.29 5.43
CA ILE A 199 11.08 9.92 6.40
C ILE A 199 10.52 9.82 7.82
N GLU A 200 9.22 10.02 8.00
CA GLU A 200 8.56 9.72 9.27
C GLU A 200 8.25 8.22 9.33
N THR A 201 8.74 7.52 10.36
CA THR A 201 8.38 6.12 10.64
C THR A 201 6.93 6.02 11.09
N HIS A 202 6.40 4.80 11.26
CA HIS A 202 5.08 4.63 11.85
C HIS A 202 5.09 5.10 13.31
N ALA A 203 4.15 5.97 13.65
CA ALA A 203 3.91 6.41 15.01
C ALA A 203 2.42 6.60 15.28
N CYS A 204 1.99 6.30 16.50
CA CYS A 204 0.64 6.55 16.98
C CYS A 204 0.59 6.73 18.50
N VAL A 205 -0.49 7.34 18.96
CA VAL A 205 -0.88 7.41 20.37
C VAL A 205 -2.31 6.93 20.50
N CYS A 206 -2.54 5.93 21.36
CA CYS A 206 -3.86 5.40 21.66
C CYS A 206 -4.21 5.66 23.12
N GLN A 207 -5.44 6.09 23.39
CA GLN A 207 -5.93 6.32 24.74
C GLN A 207 -7.40 5.91 24.86
N TYR A 208 -7.74 5.22 25.94
CA TYR A 208 -9.13 5.05 26.36
C TYR A 208 -9.48 6.12 27.39
N ASP A 209 -10.68 6.69 27.28
CA ASP A 209 -11.23 7.43 28.41
C ASP A 209 -11.88 6.47 29.44
N PRO A 210 -12.28 6.97 30.62
CA PRO A 210 -12.93 6.14 31.63
C PRO A 210 -14.27 5.52 31.21
N ASP A 211 -14.95 6.10 30.21
CA ASP A 211 -16.23 5.58 29.73
C ASP A 211 -16.05 4.46 28.68
N GLY A 212 -14.84 4.31 28.13
CA GLY A 212 -14.44 3.26 27.21
C GLY A 212 -14.37 3.71 25.74
N HIS A 213 -14.40 5.01 25.47
CA HIS A 213 -14.15 5.57 24.15
C HIS A 213 -12.65 5.52 23.81
N LEU A 214 -12.34 5.07 22.59
CA LEU A 214 -10.96 4.96 22.10
C LEU A 214 -10.59 6.17 21.22
N PHE A 215 -9.60 6.93 21.65
CA PHE A 215 -8.96 7.97 20.85
C PHE A 215 -7.64 7.46 20.26
N VAL A 216 -7.45 7.66 18.96
CA VAL A 216 -6.23 7.27 18.23
C VAL A 216 -5.70 8.45 17.44
N GLN A 217 -4.50 8.90 17.75
CA GLN A 217 -3.75 9.87 16.95
C GLN A 217 -2.71 9.11 16.12
N SER A 218 -2.81 9.14 14.79
CA SER A 218 -1.92 8.36 13.91
C SER A 218 -1.54 9.13 12.64
N CYS A 219 -0.37 8.81 12.09
CA CYS A 219 0.11 9.23 10.78
C CYS A 219 -0.46 8.35 9.63
N THR A 220 -1.72 7.95 9.70
CA THR A 220 -2.35 7.01 8.73
C THR A 220 -2.81 7.68 7.44
N GLN A 221 -2.73 6.97 6.32
CA GLN A 221 -3.30 7.38 5.03
C GLN A 221 -4.82 7.18 4.93
N GLY A 222 -5.44 6.49 5.89
CA GLY A 222 -6.84 6.09 5.83
C GLY A 222 -7.51 6.11 7.20
N PRO A 223 -7.77 7.28 7.80
CA PRO A 223 -8.31 7.38 9.15
C PRO A 223 -9.66 6.67 9.34
N PHE A 224 -10.54 6.73 8.34
CA PHE A 224 -11.83 6.01 8.38
C PHE A 224 -11.66 4.49 8.24
N LEU A 225 -10.73 4.03 7.41
CA LEU A 225 -10.40 2.59 7.31
C LEU A 225 -9.78 2.12 8.63
N LEU A 226 -8.85 2.88 9.20
CA LEU A 226 -8.25 2.56 10.49
C LEU A 226 -9.32 2.44 11.58
N ARG A 227 -10.31 3.35 11.62
CA ARG A 227 -11.44 3.27 12.55
C ARG A 227 -12.24 1.98 12.38
N GLU A 228 -12.52 1.57 11.14
CA GLU A 228 -13.20 0.30 10.84
C GLU A 228 -12.37 -0.91 11.27
N MET A 229 -11.07 -0.90 11.00
CA MET A 229 -10.15 -1.97 11.40
C MET A 229 -10.08 -2.10 12.92
N LEU A 230 -9.95 -0.98 13.64
CA LEU A 230 -9.97 -0.96 15.11
C LEU A 230 -11.29 -1.50 15.67
N SER A 231 -12.42 -1.08 15.08
CA SER A 231 -13.75 -1.56 15.46
C SER A 231 -13.87 -3.07 15.29
N SER A 232 -13.48 -3.58 14.12
CA SER A 232 -13.57 -5.02 13.84
C SER A 232 -12.58 -5.85 14.66
N ALA A 233 -11.40 -5.34 14.95
CA ALA A 233 -10.35 -6.07 15.64
C ALA A 233 -10.59 -6.12 17.16
N LEU A 234 -11.02 -4.99 17.74
CA LEU A 234 -11.22 -4.85 19.19
C LEU A 234 -12.68 -5.09 19.61
N SER A 235 -13.59 -5.32 18.65
CA SER A 235 -15.03 -5.44 18.88
C SER A 235 -15.64 -4.22 19.60
N ILE A 236 -15.12 -3.03 19.28
CA ILE A 236 -15.63 -1.75 19.80
C ILE A 236 -16.55 -1.13 18.74
N PRO A 237 -17.75 -0.65 19.08
CA PRO A 237 -18.62 0.03 18.13
C PRO A 237 -17.94 1.24 17.46
N LEU A 238 -18.19 1.47 16.17
CA LEU A 238 -17.56 2.56 15.40
C LEU A 238 -17.72 3.94 16.03
N ASN A 239 -18.87 4.21 16.67
CA ASN A 239 -19.16 5.47 17.36
C ASN A 239 -18.44 5.64 18.70
N ARG A 240 -17.68 4.63 19.13
CA ARG A 240 -16.85 4.64 20.34
C ARG A 240 -15.35 4.69 20.02
N ILE A 241 -15.02 5.06 18.78
CA ILE A 241 -13.65 5.16 18.29
C ILE A 241 -13.50 6.46 17.49
N THR A 242 -12.53 7.27 17.88
CA THR A 242 -12.16 8.50 17.17
C THR A 242 -10.73 8.36 16.67
N VAL A 243 -10.54 8.53 15.36
CA VAL A 243 -9.22 8.67 14.77
C VAL A 243 -8.97 10.15 14.45
N LEU A 244 -7.97 10.72 15.10
CA LEU A 244 -7.46 12.06 14.90
C LEU A 244 -6.26 11.99 13.96
N HIS A 245 -6.42 12.50 12.75
CA HIS A 245 -5.35 12.49 11.77
C HIS A 245 -4.26 13.53 12.12
N THR A 246 -3.01 13.11 12.07
CA THR A 246 -1.82 13.97 12.27
C THR A 246 -1.16 14.28 10.94
N ALA A 247 -0.22 15.24 10.88
CA ALA A 247 0.59 15.38 9.66
C ALA A 247 1.33 14.07 9.35
N VAL A 248 1.48 13.73 8.07
CA VAL A 248 2.13 12.48 7.64
C VAL A 248 3.39 12.80 6.86
N GLY A 249 4.54 12.35 7.36
CA GLY A 249 5.87 12.53 6.75
C GLY A 249 6.18 11.50 5.67
N GLY A 250 5.26 11.36 4.71
CA GLY A 250 5.29 10.36 3.66
C GLY A 250 4.71 9.01 4.10
N GLY A 251 4.12 8.30 3.14
CA GLY A 251 3.57 6.95 3.37
C GLY A 251 3.74 6.03 2.18
N PHE A 252 3.55 6.55 0.95
CA PHE A 252 3.75 5.81 -0.30
C PHE A 252 2.97 4.49 -0.41
N GLY A 253 1.92 4.30 0.40
CA GLY A 253 1.14 3.07 0.50
C GLY A 253 1.37 2.30 1.80
N GLY A 254 2.52 2.48 2.45
CA GLY A 254 2.91 1.72 3.65
C GLY A 254 2.10 2.08 4.89
N LYS A 255 1.51 3.28 4.94
CA LYS A 255 0.70 3.76 6.07
C LYS A 255 -0.81 3.64 5.82
N ILE A 256 -1.24 2.80 4.86
CA ILE A 256 -2.66 2.59 4.55
C ILE A 256 -3.30 1.58 5.52
N SER A 257 -2.67 0.42 5.68
CA SER A 257 -3.15 -0.63 6.59
C SER A 257 -2.89 -0.25 8.04
N GLY A 258 -3.89 -0.43 8.90
CA GLY A 258 -3.66 -0.37 10.35
C GLY A 258 -2.71 -1.48 10.80
N ASN A 259 -1.69 -1.13 11.58
CA ASN A 259 -0.67 -2.07 12.05
C ASN A 259 -0.33 -1.80 13.53
N ILE A 260 0.51 -0.80 13.78
CA ILE A 260 0.95 -0.47 15.14
C ILE A 260 -0.19 0.13 15.96
N GLU A 261 -1.17 0.75 15.31
CA GLU A 261 -2.32 1.39 15.95
C GLU A 261 -3.22 0.37 16.65
N ILE A 262 -3.46 -0.78 16.00
CA ILE A 262 -4.27 -1.86 16.55
C ILE A 262 -3.58 -2.45 17.78
N ARG A 263 -2.25 -2.60 17.71
CA ARG A 263 -1.43 -3.10 18.83
C ARG A 263 -1.36 -2.11 19.97
N ALA A 264 -1.13 -0.83 19.68
CA ALA A 264 -1.12 0.24 20.66
C ALA A 264 -2.48 0.39 21.35
N ALA A 265 -3.58 0.27 20.61
CA ALA A 265 -4.93 0.26 21.17
C ALA A 265 -5.15 -0.95 22.09
N ALA A 266 -4.76 -2.16 21.67
CA ALA A 266 -4.83 -3.34 22.54
C ALA A 266 -4.02 -3.14 23.84
N ILE A 267 -2.79 -2.62 23.75
CA ILE A 267 -1.94 -2.34 24.92
C ILE A 267 -2.60 -1.30 25.84
N ALA A 268 -3.19 -0.24 25.27
CA ALA A 268 -3.85 0.83 26.03
C ALA A 268 -5.01 0.32 26.91
N GLN A 269 -5.67 -0.79 26.54
CA GLN A 269 -6.69 -1.43 27.39
C GLN A 269 -6.14 -1.93 28.73
N ARG A 270 -4.82 -2.10 28.85
CA ARG A 270 -4.14 -2.62 30.04
C ARG A 270 -3.32 -1.55 30.76
N CYS A 271 -3.60 -0.27 30.49
CA CYS A 271 -2.79 0.86 30.95
C CYS A 271 -3.58 1.91 31.74
N GLU A 272 -4.72 1.54 32.33
CA GLU A 272 -5.50 2.41 33.24
C GLU A 272 -5.79 3.80 32.65
N TYR A 273 -6.28 3.85 31.41
CA TYR A 273 -6.65 5.08 30.69
C TYR A 273 -5.49 6.03 30.36
N ARG A 274 -4.24 5.64 30.69
CA ARG A 274 -3.05 6.39 30.31
C ARG A 274 -2.84 6.31 28.80
N PRO A 275 -2.48 7.41 28.12
CA PRO A 275 -2.13 7.37 26.71
C PRO A 275 -0.93 6.45 26.47
N VAL A 276 -0.96 5.64 25.43
CA VAL A 276 0.14 4.75 25.03
C VAL A 276 0.67 5.20 23.68
N LYS A 277 1.93 5.62 23.65
CA LYS A 277 2.66 5.97 22.43
C LYS A 277 3.46 4.79 21.93
N MET A 278 3.38 4.57 20.62
CA MET A 278 4.26 3.67 19.90
C MET A 278 4.83 4.44 18.72
N ALA A 279 6.15 4.58 18.67
CA ALA A 279 6.86 5.22 17.57
C ALA A 279 8.04 4.32 17.19
N LEU A 280 8.02 3.79 15.96
CA LEU A 280 9.04 2.85 15.53
C LEU A 280 10.37 3.56 15.28
N SER A 281 11.46 2.93 15.68
CA SER A 281 12.78 3.29 15.17
C SER A 281 12.87 3.00 13.67
N ARG A 282 13.85 3.60 12.98
CA ARG A 282 14.09 3.32 11.55
C ARG A 282 14.36 1.84 11.28
N ARG A 283 15.04 1.16 12.22
CA ARG A 283 15.33 -0.27 12.10
C ARG A 283 14.05 -1.10 12.19
N GLU A 284 13.21 -0.86 13.19
CA GLU A 284 11.93 -1.55 13.33
C GLU A 284 11.01 -1.31 12.13
N GLU A 285 11.00 -0.08 11.62
CA GLU A 285 10.26 0.27 10.42
C GLU A 285 10.66 -0.58 9.20
N TRP A 286 11.96 -0.88 9.02
CA TRP A 286 12.43 -1.72 7.92
C TRP A 286 12.21 -3.21 8.15
N GLU A 287 12.37 -3.65 9.38
CA GLU A 287 12.41 -5.08 9.71
C GLU A 287 11.03 -5.66 10.03
N THR A 288 10.00 -4.84 10.32
CA THR A 288 8.84 -5.35 11.07
C THR A 288 7.45 -4.89 10.65
N VAL A 289 7.31 -3.86 9.81
CA VAL A 289 5.99 -3.42 9.33
C VAL A 289 5.72 -3.95 7.93
N TYR A 290 6.01 -3.15 6.91
CA TYR A 290 5.60 -3.46 5.56
C TYR A 290 6.69 -3.18 4.53
N THR A 291 6.62 -3.92 3.43
CA THR A 291 7.46 -3.73 2.24
C THR A 291 6.60 -3.76 0.98
N ARG A 292 7.13 -3.26 -0.15
CA ARG A 292 6.68 -3.72 -1.47
C ARG A 292 7.06 -5.18 -1.64
N GLN A 293 6.18 -5.91 -2.28
CA GLN A 293 6.32 -7.29 -2.72
C GLN A 293 7.52 -7.49 -3.66
N SER A 294 8.10 -8.69 -3.62
CA SER A 294 8.83 -9.20 -4.77
C SER A 294 7.90 -9.90 -5.76
N LEU A 295 8.29 -9.91 -7.03
CA LEU A 295 7.55 -10.56 -8.11
C LEU A 295 8.47 -11.52 -8.87
N ILE A 296 7.96 -12.70 -9.20
CA ILE A 296 8.52 -13.57 -10.25
C ILE A 296 7.48 -13.67 -11.37
N GLY A 297 7.80 -13.09 -12.52
CA GLY A 297 6.94 -13.05 -13.70
C GLY A 297 7.47 -13.92 -14.83
N TYR A 298 6.60 -14.77 -15.37
CA TYR A 298 6.84 -15.54 -16.58
C TYR A 298 6.00 -14.95 -17.70
N TYR A 299 6.65 -14.60 -18.79
CA TYR A 299 6.01 -14.07 -20.00
C TYR A 299 6.31 -15.00 -21.16
N LYS A 300 5.25 -15.41 -21.87
CA LYS A 300 5.34 -16.08 -23.16
C LYS A 300 4.62 -15.24 -24.19
N THR A 301 5.35 -14.62 -25.09
CA THR A 301 4.83 -13.65 -26.07
C THR A 301 5.01 -14.18 -27.48
N GLY A 302 3.90 -14.26 -28.21
CA GLY A 302 3.84 -14.63 -29.62
C GLY A 302 3.63 -13.41 -30.51
N ALA A 303 4.48 -13.25 -31.51
CA ALA A 303 4.46 -12.12 -32.43
C ALA A 303 4.64 -12.56 -33.89
N LYS A 304 4.11 -11.75 -34.80
CA LYS A 304 4.34 -11.87 -36.25
C LYS A 304 5.67 -11.21 -36.64
N LYS A 305 6.24 -11.59 -37.80
CA LYS A 305 7.46 -10.98 -38.36
C LYS A 305 7.34 -9.46 -38.53
N ASN A 306 6.13 -8.96 -38.79
CA ASN A 306 5.86 -7.53 -38.93
C ASN A 306 5.80 -6.78 -37.58
N GLY A 307 5.99 -7.44 -36.44
CA GLY A 307 5.98 -6.83 -35.11
C GLY A 307 4.62 -6.74 -34.43
N LYS A 308 3.53 -7.26 -35.00
CA LYS A 308 2.25 -7.34 -34.28
C LYS A 308 2.28 -8.47 -33.26
N ILE A 309 2.00 -8.16 -31.99
CA ILE A 309 1.82 -9.15 -30.93
C ILE A 309 0.42 -9.76 -31.07
N ILE A 310 0.34 -11.08 -31.11
CA ILE A 310 -0.92 -11.81 -31.30
C ILE A 310 -1.27 -12.72 -30.13
N ALA A 311 -0.29 -13.09 -29.29
CA ALA A 311 -0.51 -13.93 -28.12
C ALA A 311 0.37 -13.49 -26.96
N ARG A 312 -0.19 -13.52 -25.74
CA ARG A 312 0.60 -13.35 -24.52
C ARG A 312 0.03 -14.18 -23.38
N LYS A 313 0.86 -15.09 -22.85
CA LYS A 313 0.57 -15.88 -21.65
C LYS A 313 1.47 -15.42 -20.52
N VAL A 314 0.89 -15.09 -19.37
CA VAL A 314 1.59 -14.53 -18.21
C VAL A 314 1.27 -15.34 -16.96
N THR A 315 2.31 -15.70 -16.21
CA THR A 315 2.17 -16.26 -14.86
C THR A 315 2.95 -15.38 -13.88
N LEU A 316 2.28 -14.90 -12.84
CA LEU A 316 2.88 -14.04 -11.82
C LEU A 316 2.82 -14.73 -10.45
N TYR A 317 3.96 -14.81 -9.78
CA TYR A 317 4.05 -15.21 -8.37
C TYR A 317 4.46 -14.00 -7.53
N TRP A 318 3.49 -13.46 -6.80
CA TRP A 318 3.68 -12.36 -5.88
C TRP A 318 3.98 -12.88 -4.50
N ASP A 319 5.03 -12.35 -3.90
CA ASP A 319 5.40 -12.68 -2.55
C ASP A 319 4.64 -11.83 -1.55
N ALA A 320 3.64 -12.42 -0.91
CA ALA A 320 2.83 -11.77 0.13
C ALA A 320 3.63 -11.55 1.42
N GLY A 321 4.71 -12.30 1.63
CA GLY A 321 5.27 -12.51 2.95
C GLY A 321 4.34 -13.35 3.83
N ALA A 322 4.50 -13.20 5.14
CA ALA A 322 3.88 -14.07 6.14
C ALA A 322 2.38 -13.84 6.33
N TYR A 323 1.84 -12.73 5.83
CA TYR A 323 0.43 -12.37 5.90
C TYR A 323 0.04 -11.68 4.59
N ALA A 324 -1.22 -11.76 4.19
CA ALA A 324 -1.67 -11.40 2.87
C ALA A 324 -2.06 -9.94 2.77
N ASP A 325 -2.65 -9.33 3.82
CA ASP A 325 -2.99 -7.90 3.86
C ASP A 325 -3.52 -7.34 2.52
N TYR A 326 -2.78 -6.44 1.86
CA TYR A 326 -3.12 -5.87 0.55
C TYR A 326 -2.79 -6.75 -0.65
N GLU A 327 -2.03 -7.82 -0.46
CA GLU A 327 -1.55 -8.68 -1.54
C GLU A 327 -2.68 -9.30 -2.36
N VAL A 328 -3.77 -9.65 -1.70
CA VAL A 328 -4.96 -10.17 -2.38
C VAL A 328 -5.53 -9.18 -3.41
N SER A 329 -5.32 -7.88 -3.19
CA SER A 329 -5.71 -6.81 -4.10
C SER A 329 -4.59 -6.44 -5.09
N VAL A 330 -3.33 -6.44 -4.66
CA VAL A 330 -2.17 -6.18 -5.52
C VAL A 330 -2.06 -7.23 -6.63
N ALA A 331 -2.13 -8.52 -6.30
CA ALA A 331 -2.09 -9.60 -7.28
C ALA A 331 -3.23 -9.50 -8.32
N ARG A 332 -4.39 -8.94 -7.93
CA ARG A 332 -5.51 -8.67 -8.85
C ARG A 332 -5.23 -7.49 -9.77
N SER A 333 -4.87 -6.35 -9.19
CA SER A 333 -4.50 -5.12 -9.91
C SER A 333 -3.41 -5.41 -10.94
N ALA A 334 -2.34 -6.09 -10.52
CA ALA A 334 -1.27 -6.55 -11.39
C ALA A 334 -1.77 -7.45 -12.53
N GLY A 335 -2.65 -8.40 -12.24
CA GLY A 335 -3.20 -9.31 -13.24
C GLY A 335 -3.94 -8.58 -14.37
N PHE A 336 -4.67 -7.50 -14.06
CA PHE A 336 -5.35 -6.67 -15.07
C PHE A 336 -4.39 -5.94 -16.02
N MET A 337 -3.19 -5.62 -15.53
CA MET A 337 -2.24 -4.73 -16.18
C MET A 337 -1.07 -5.48 -16.82
N SER A 338 -0.92 -6.77 -16.52
CA SER A 338 0.28 -7.55 -16.85
C SER A 338 0.46 -7.82 -18.34
N ALA A 339 -0.61 -7.75 -19.15
CA ALA A 339 -0.51 -7.83 -20.60
C ALA A 339 0.15 -6.58 -21.22
N GLY A 340 0.25 -5.50 -20.44
CA GLY A 340 0.74 -4.20 -20.84
C GLY A 340 -0.33 -3.33 -21.51
N PRO A 341 0.00 -2.07 -21.83
CA PRO A 341 -0.87 -1.13 -22.51
C PRO A 341 -0.93 -1.39 -24.03
N TYR A 342 -1.04 -2.66 -24.42
CA TYR A 342 -0.90 -3.14 -25.79
C TYR A 342 -2.14 -3.89 -26.27
N ASP A 343 -2.51 -3.66 -27.52
CA ASP A 343 -3.57 -4.37 -28.22
C ASP A 343 -3.12 -5.78 -28.63
N ILE A 344 -3.41 -6.74 -27.75
CA ILE A 344 -3.13 -8.16 -27.93
C ILE A 344 -4.48 -8.90 -28.01
N PRO A 345 -4.75 -9.66 -29.10
CA PRO A 345 -6.01 -10.35 -29.29
C PRO A 345 -6.18 -11.56 -28.37
N ASN A 346 -5.10 -12.32 -28.11
CA ASN A 346 -5.14 -13.54 -27.31
C ASN A 346 -4.29 -13.41 -26.04
N VAL A 347 -4.94 -13.39 -24.87
CA VAL A 347 -4.29 -13.16 -23.57
C VAL A 347 -4.73 -14.19 -22.54
N TRP A 348 -3.77 -14.75 -21.84
CA TRP A 348 -3.97 -15.65 -20.71
C TRP A 348 -3.10 -15.21 -19.53
N VAL A 349 -3.70 -14.73 -18.44
CA VAL A 349 -2.95 -14.30 -17.24
C VAL A 349 -3.39 -15.10 -16.02
N ASP A 350 -2.43 -15.69 -15.32
CA ASP A 350 -2.61 -16.21 -13.96
C ASP A 350 -1.72 -15.43 -12.99
N SER A 351 -2.33 -14.75 -12.02
CA SER A 351 -1.62 -13.95 -11.02
C SER A 351 -1.94 -14.49 -9.62
N TYR A 352 -0.91 -14.98 -8.94
CA TYR A 352 -1.00 -15.64 -7.64
C TYR A 352 -0.36 -14.77 -6.57
N ALA A 353 -1.12 -14.47 -5.52
CA ALA A 353 -0.54 -14.10 -4.24
C ALA A 353 -0.04 -15.39 -3.55
N VAL A 354 1.15 -15.36 -2.95
CA VAL A 354 1.74 -16.53 -2.30
C VAL A 354 2.33 -16.17 -0.93
N TYR A 355 1.89 -16.86 0.12
CA TYR A 355 2.48 -16.73 1.46
C TYR A 355 3.90 -17.28 1.49
N THR A 356 4.81 -16.56 2.16
CA THR A 356 6.19 -17.00 2.44
C THR A 356 6.59 -16.57 3.86
N ASN A 357 7.68 -17.10 4.41
CA ASN A 357 8.18 -16.71 5.74
C ASN A 357 9.01 -15.41 5.71
N LYS A 358 8.57 -14.42 4.93
CA LYS A 358 9.19 -13.09 4.83
C LYS A 358 8.28 -12.02 5.42
N LEU A 359 8.83 -10.82 5.58
CA LEU A 359 8.09 -9.65 6.04
C LEU A 359 6.82 -9.43 5.19
N VAL A 360 5.75 -8.98 5.84
CA VAL A 360 4.44 -8.74 5.20
C VAL A 360 4.57 -7.70 4.10
N ALA A 361 4.07 -8.03 2.91
CA ALA A 361 4.01 -7.09 1.80
C ALA A 361 2.66 -6.36 1.78
N THR A 362 2.67 -5.08 1.41
CA THR A 362 1.45 -4.25 1.36
C THR A 362 1.44 -3.32 0.14
N ALA A 363 0.48 -2.41 0.09
CA ALA A 363 0.43 -1.35 -0.89
C ALA A 363 1.75 -0.55 -0.96
N TYR A 364 2.25 -0.34 -2.17
CA TYR A 364 3.29 0.64 -2.48
C TYR A 364 2.88 1.41 -3.74
N ARG A 365 3.18 2.71 -3.84
CA ARG A 365 3.04 3.55 -5.04
C ARG A 365 3.35 2.79 -6.34
N GLY A 366 2.31 2.56 -7.15
CA GLY A 366 2.35 1.71 -8.34
C GLY A 366 1.36 0.54 -8.22
N PHE A 367 1.31 -0.10 -7.06
CA PHE A 367 0.29 -1.09 -6.67
C PHE A 367 0.20 -2.26 -7.66
N GLY A 368 1.34 -2.95 -7.85
CA GLY A 368 1.51 -4.06 -8.79
C GLY A 368 1.70 -3.64 -10.25
N CYS A 369 1.32 -2.40 -10.62
CA CYS A 369 1.47 -1.91 -11.99
C CYS A 369 2.94 -1.67 -12.35
N SER A 370 3.76 -1.20 -11.40
CA SER A 370 5.17 -0.87 -11.69
C SER A 370 6.02 -2.11 -11.94
N GLU A 371 5.79 -3.16 -11.16
CA GLU A 371 6.51 -4.43 -11.25
C GLU A 371 6.09 -5.20 -12.49
N THR A 372 4.78 -5.22 -12.81
CA THR A 372 4.32 -5.80 -14.08
C THR A 372 4.83 -5.00 -15.28
N THR A 373 4.89 -3.66 -15.18
CA THR A 373 5.53 -2.81 -16.21
C THR A 373 6.98 -3.16 -16.43
N PHE A 374 7.76 -3.31 -15.36
CA PHE A 374 9.12 -3.77 -15.49
C PHE A 374 9.17 -5.12 -16.24
N CYS A 375 8.34 -6.08 -15.85
CA CYS A 375 8.31 -7.39 -16.52
C CYS A 375 7.93 -7.32 -18.01
N TYR A 376 6.78 -6.72 -18.35
CA TYR A 376 6.35 -6.71 -19.75
C TYR A 376 7.24 -5.82 -20.62
N GLU A 377 7.81 -4.72 -20.12
CA GLU A 377 8.69 -3.86 -20.93
C GLU A 377 10.06 -4.48 -21.21
N GLN A 378 10.60 -5.27 -20.28
CA GLN A 378 11.77 -6.10 -20.55
C GLN A 378 11.45 -7.16 -21.62
N ASP A 379 10.28 -7.81 -21.53
CA ASP A 379 9.81 -8.75 -22.55
C ASP A 379 9.64 -8.07 -23.92
N MET A 380 9.08 -6.85 -23.96
CA MET A 380 8.94 -6.06 -25.18
C MET A 380 10.29 -5.82 -25.87
N ASP A 381 11.32 -5.43 -25.12
CA ASP A 381 12.66 -5.21 -25.68
C ASP A 381 13.30 -6.51 -26.19
N ILE A 382 13.11 -7.63 -25.48
CA ILE A 382 13.60 -8.95 -25.91
C ILE A 382 12.93 -9.37 -27.22
N VAL A 383 11.62 -9.20 -27.35
CA VAL A 383 10.86 -9.54 -28.55
C VAL A 383 11.28 -8.64 -29.72
N ALA A 384 11.33 -7.32 -29.51
CA ALA A 384 11.75 -6.36 -30.54
C ALA A 384 13.16 -6.69 -31.07
N LYS A 385 14.10 -6.96 -30.17
CA LYS A 385 15.48 -7.34 -30.51
C LYS A 385 15.55 -8.62 -31.32
N LYS A 386 14.76 -9.65 -30.97
CA LYS A 386 14.73 -10.92 -31.72
C LYS A 386 14.11 -10.78 -33.12
N LEU A 387 13.18 -9.83 -33.30
CA LEU A 387 12.61 -9.50 -34.61
C LEU A 387 13.47 -8.51 -35.41
N GLY A 388 14.51 -7.92 -34.81
CA GLY A 388 15.32 -6.88 -35.44
C GLY A 388 14.54 -5.58 -35.66
N LEU A 389 13.55 -5.29 -34.81
CA LEU A 389 12.71 -4.09 -34.89
C LEU A 389 13.18 -3.02 -33.91
N ASP A 390 12.98 -1.76 -34.30
CA ASP A 390 13.18 -0.63 -33.40
C ASP A 390 12.20 -0.70 -32.20
N PRO A 391 12.68 -0.48 -30.95
CA PRO A 391 11.86 -0.63 -29.75
C PRO A 391 10.74 0.41 -29.62
N VAL A 392 10.88 1.60 -30.23
CA VAL A 392 9.83 2.63 -30.23
C VAL A 392 8.75 2.26 -31.24
N GLU A 393 9.14 1.93 -32.47
CA GLU A 393 8.21 1.52 -33.53
C GLU A 393 7.44 0.24 -33.14
N PHE A 394 8.11 -0.71 -32.49
CA PHE A 394 7.47 -1.92 -31.98
C PHE A 394 6.38 -1.61 -30.95
N ARG A 395 6.61 -0.65 -30.05
CA ARG A 395 5.62 -0.21 -29.07
C ARG A 395 4.49 0.56 -29.72
N LEU A 396 4.77 1.50 -30.62
CA LEU A 396 3.75 2.27 -31.36
C LEU A 396 2.81 1.36 -32.16
N LYS A 397 3.34 0.30 -32.78
CA LYS A 397 2.54 -0.69 -33.51
C LYS A 397 1.53 -1.43 -32.63
N ASN A 398 1.88 -1.67 -31.37
CA ASN A 398 1.06 -2.46 -30.44
C ASN A 398 0.30 -1.60 -29.43
N ALA A 399 0.62 -0.33 -29.26
CA ALA A 399 0.04 0.55 -28.25
C ALA A 399 -1.48 0.72 -28.40
N PHE A 400 -2.18 0.79 -27.28
CA PHE A 400 -3.60 1.15 -27.26
C PHE A 400 -3.87 2.55 -27.84
N GLU A 401 -5.09 2.71 -28.35
CA GLU A 401 -5.65 3.97 -28.82
C GLU A 401 -7.01 4.25 -28.19
N ARG A 402 -7.47 5.50 -28.32
CA ARG A 402 -8.81 5.90 -27.89
C ARG A 402 -9.88 5.05 -28.59
N GLY A 403 -10.85 4.57 -27.82
CA GLY A 403 -11.95 3.78 -28.32
C GLY A 403 -11.69 2.27 -28.34
N MET A 404 -10.43 1.83 -28.21
CA MET A 404 -10.08 0.42 -28.04
C MET A 404 -10.58 -0.14 -26.70
N THR A 405 -10.51 -1.46 -26.57
CA THR A 405 -10.92 -2.20 -25.38
C THR A 405 -9.73 -2.94 -24.79
N ASN A 406 -9.49 -2.75 -23.48
CA ASN A 406 -8.41 -3.44 -22.79
C ASN A 406 -8.72 -4.93 -22.55
N VAL A 407 -7.82 -5.65 -21.87
CA VAL A 407 -7.98 -7.09 -21.59
C VAL A 407 -9.15 -7.45 -20.68
N THR A 408 -9.74 -6.47 -19.98
CA THR A 408 -10.91 -6.68 -19.11
C THR A 408 -12.23 -6.28 -19.76
N GLY A 409 -12.23 -5.90 -21.04
CA GLY A 409 -13.44 -5.42 -21.71
C GLY A 409 -13.75 -3.93 -21.50
N GLN A 410 -12.90 -3.17 -20.79
CA GLN A 410 -13.12 -1.74 -20.58
C GLN A 410 -12.77 -0.95 -21.84
N ARG A 411 -13.72 -0.16 -22.33
CA ARG A 411 -13.51 0.80 -23.42
C ARG A 411 -12.69 2.01 -22.94
N LEU A 412 -11.60 2.31 -23.63
CA LEU A 412 -10.72 3.43 -23.35
C LEU A 412 -11.34 4.74 -23.87
N ARG A 413 -11.95 5.52 -22.97
CA ARG A 413 -12.61 6.80 -23.33
C ARG A 413 -11.61 7.90 -23.70
N SER A 414 -10.44 7.87 -23.09
CA SER A 414 -9.26 8.68 -23.39
C SER A 414 -8.02 7.78 -23.41
N CYS A 415 -7.11 8.05 -24.33
CA CYS A 415 -5.81 7.39 -24.41
C CYS A 415 -4.88 8.26 -25.27
N ALA A 416 -3.81 8.76 -24.68
CA ALA A 416 -2.78 9.58 -25.35
C ALA A 416 -1.44 8.82 -25.42
N LEU A 417 -1.49 7.49 -25.41
CA LEU A 417 -0.28 6.67 -25.22
C LEU A 417 0.73 6.85 -26.35
N LYS A 418 0.26 6.82 -27.61
CA LYS A 418 1.10 7.05 -28.78
C LYS A 418 1.67 8.47 -28.80
N ASP A 419 0.87 9.46 -28.42
CA ASP A 419 1.32 10.85 -28.29
C ASP A 419 2.45 10.98 -27.25
N CYS A 420 2.30 10.33 -26.10
CA CYS A 420 3.34 10.27 -25.08
C CYS A 420 4.62 9.58 -25.57
N ILE A 421 4.50 8.45 -26.27
CA ILE A 421 5.66 7.74 -26.84
C ILE A 421 6.40 8.63 -27.84
N ASN A 422 5.68 9.26 -28.77
CA ASN A 422 6.26 10.14 -29.78
C ASN A 422 6.93 11.35 -29.13
N LEU A 423 6.26 12.00 -28.18
CA LEU A 423 6.80 13.16 -27.48
C LEU A 423 8.08 12.83 -26.71
N VAL A 424 8.08 11.72 -25.96
CA VAL A 424 9.27 11.29 -25.19
C VAL A 424 10.41 10.90 -26.14
N ASN A 425 10.11 10.20 -27.24
CA ASN A 425 11.11 9.84 -28.24
C ASN A 425 11.74 11.08 -28.88
N GLU A 426 10.93 12.06 -29.28
CA GLU A 426 11.39 13.34 -29.82
C GLU A 426 12.27 14.08 -28.80
N LYS A 427 11.80 14.24 -27.56
CA LYS A 427 12.53 14.98 -26.51
C LYS A 427 13.81 14.28 -26.05
N ALA A 428 13.84 12.96 -26.07
CA ALA A 428 15.04 12.21 -25.73
C ALA A 428 16.12 12.27 -26.82
N GLY A 429 15.78 12.72 -28.04
CA GLY A 429 16.72 12.85 -29.15
C GLY A 429 17.16 11.50 -29.75
N PRO A 430 18.20 11.49 -30.62
CA PRO A 430 18.67 10.29 -31.30
C PRO A 430 19.37 9.31 -30.34
N GLU A 431 19.57 8.07 -30.80
CA GLU A 431 20.39 7.09 -30.09
C GLU A 431 21.83 7.62 -29.87
N PRO A 432 22.41 7.43 -28.68
CA PRO A 432 23.79 7.82 -28.45
C PRO A 432 24.73 7.04 -29.37
N GLU A 433 25.79 7.70 -29.85
CA GLU A 433 26.81 7.03 -30.65
C GLU A 433 27.41 5.82 -29.91
N LYS A 434 27.67 4.74 -30.66
CA LYS A 434 28.27 3.53 -30.11
C LYS A 434 29.61 3.88 -29.47
N SER A 435 29.75 3.57 -28.19
CA SER A 435 30.89 4.02 -27.37
C SER A 435 32.24 3.37 -27.72
N GLY A 436 32.36 2.64 -28.84
CA GLY A 436 33.57 1.96 -29.28
C GLY A 436 34.20 1.09 -28.18
N ASN A 437 35.52 1.21 -28.01
CA ASN A 437 36.29 0.56 -26.94
C ASN A 437 36.28 1.34 -25.60
N CYS A 438 35.44 2.38 -25.45
CA CYS A 438 35.33 3.12 -24.19
C CYS A 438 34.80 2.22 -23.06
N VAL A 439 35.32 2.42 -21.85
CA VAL A 439 34.83 1.75 -20.63
C VAL A 439 33.40 2.20 -20.31
N ILE A 440 33.09 3.47 -20.56
CA ILE A 440 31.75 4.03 -20.38
C ILE A 440 30.92 3.70 -21.62
N LYS A 441 29.94 2.82 -21.48
CA LYS A 441 28.92 2.55 -22.50
C LYS A 441 27.70 3.43 -22.24
N ARG A 442 27.15 4.01 -23.30
CA ARG A 442 25.88 4.77 -23.26
C ARG A 442 24.81 4.01 -24.01
N GLY A 443 23.59 4.11 -23.52
CA GLY A 443 22.40 3.52 -24.15
C GLY A 443 21.18 4.35 -23.82
N ARG A 444 20.15 4.17 -24.63
CA ARG A 444 18.84 4.78 -24.46
C ARG A 444 17.81 3.66 -24.40
N GLY A 445 16.83 3.84 -23.51
CA GLY A 445 15.76 2.89 -23.28
C GLY A 445 14.44 3.63 -23.20
N ILE A 446 13.37 2.96 -23.63
CA ILE A 446 12.01 3.47 -23.52
C ILE A 446 11.17 2.43 -22.79
N ALA A 447 10.28 2.89 -21.92
CA ALA A 447 9.31 2.06 -21.25
C ALA A 447 7.95 2.76 -21.26
N VAL A 448 6.90 1.98 -21.42
CA VAL A 448 5.53 2.48 -21.46
C VAL A 448 4.74 1.89 -20.29
N MET A 449 4.11 2.76 -19.51
CA MET A 449 3.30 2.38 -18.36
C MET A 449 1.88 2.91 -18.51
N HIS A 450 0.90 2.07 -18.21
CA HIS A 450 -0.41 2.54 -17.78
C HIS A 450 -0.64 2.09 -16.33
N LYS A 451 -1.40 2.89 -15.58
CA LYS A 451 -1.73 2.59 -14.18
C LYS A 451 -3.24 2.53 -14.03
N PHE A 452 -3.72 1.48 -13.37
CA PHE A 452 -5.10 1.39 -12.95
C PHE A 452 -5.39 2.39 -11.81
N THR A 453 -6.58 2.96 -11.82
CA THR A 453 -7.10 3.78 -10.73
C THR A 453 -8.47 3.22 -10.34
N VAL A 454 -8.70 3.07 -9.04
CA VAL A 454 -9.97 2.56 -8.51
C VAL A 454 -11.10 3.48 -8.98
N HIS A 455 -12.18 2.90 -9.46
CA HIS A 455 -13.41 3.60 -9.84
C HIS A 455 -14.42 3.55 -8.68
N THR A 456 -15.29 4.56 -8.57
CA THR A 456 -16.44 4.59 -7.62
C THR A 456 -16.05 4.42 -6.15
N VAL A 457 -15.25 5.35 -5.62
CA VAL A 457 -15.02 5.43 -4.17
C VAL A 457 -15.91 6.51 -3.55
N PRO A 458 -16.61 6.20 -2.45
CA PRO A 458 -17.32 7.21 -1.67
C PRO A 458 -16.36 8.24 -1.08
N THR A 459 -16.72 9.51 -1.23
CA THR A 459 -16.04 10.64 -0.63
C THR A 459 -17.05 11.73 -0.33
N ALA A 460 -16.82 12.46 0.74
CA ALA A 460 -17.57 13.65 1.12
C ALA A 460 -16.57 14.72 1.56
N ASP A 461 -16.88 15.96 1.20
CA ASP A 461 -16.23 17.17 1.69
C ASP A 461 -17.33 18.11 2.21
N ILE A 462 -17.02 18.89 3.23
CA ILE A 462 -17.94 19.85 3.86
C ILE A 462 -17.32 21.24 3.73
N VAL A 463 -18.10 22.20 3.23
CA VAL A 463 -17.72 23.60 3.13
C VAL A 463 -18.54 24.39 4.14
N LYS A 464 -17.88 25.13 5.01
CA LYS A 464 -18.53 25.99 6.01
C LYS A 464 -18.11 27.44 5.79
N LEU A 465 -19.09 28.32 5.60
CA LEU A 465 -18.90 29.77 5.66
C LEU A 465 -18.86 30.24 7.12
N ASN A 466 -17.80 30.95 7.48
CA ASN A 466 -17.63 31.55 8.79
C ASN A 466 -18.20 32.98 8.83
N GLU A 467 -18.46 33.50 10.03
CA GLU A 467 -19.06 34.83 10.25
C GLU A 467 -18.21 36.00 9.73
N ASP A 468 -16.91 35.80 9.58
CA ASP A 468 -15.94 36.77 9.04
C ASP A 468 -15.80 36.68 7.50
N GLY A 469 -16.59 35.82 6.86
CA GLY A 469 -16.54 35.58 5.41
C GLY A 469 -15.39 34.69 4.95
N THR A 470 -14.65 34.05 5.87
CA THR A 470 -13.69 32.99 5.54
C THR A 470 -14.40 31.64 5.38
N ILE A 471 -13.70 30.68 4.78
CA ILE A 471 -14.22 29.34 4.51
C ILE A 471 -13.40 28.30 5.26
N THR A 472 -14.08 27.39 5.95
CA THR A 472 -13.50 26.15 6.45
C THR A 472 -13.84 25.01 5.49
N LEU A 473 -12.83 24.32 4.98
CA LEU A 473 -12.98 23.13 4.16
C LEU A 473 -12.59 21.89 4.96
N GLU A 474 -13.54 21.00 5.17
CA GLU A 474 -13.31 19.66 5.68
C GLU A 474 -13.26 18.70 4.50
N THR A 475 -12.07 18.19 4.18
CA THR A 475 -11.91 17.19 3.12
C THR A 475 -11.44 15.86 3.68
N SER A 476 -11.96 14.77 3.12
CA SER A 476 -11.51 13.42 3.45
C SER A 476 -10.28 12.97 2.66
N ALA A 477 -9.65 13.88 1.90
CA ALA A 477 -8.35 13.67 1.30
C ALA A 477 -7.25 13.85 2.36
N VAL A 478 -6.58 12.76 2.72
CA VAL A 478 -5.39 12.83 3.58
C VAL A 478 -4.20 13.33 2.77
N ASP A 479 -3.62 14.46 3.17
CA ASP A 479 -2.35 14.95 2.63
C ASP A 479 -1.15 14.27 3.31
N ILE A 480 -0.39 13.50 2.52
CA ILE A 480 0.85 12.84 2.93
C ILE A 480 2.09 13.45 2.28
N GLY A 481 1.98 14.72 1.86
CA GLY A 481 3.03 15.46 1.18
C GLY A 481 2.80 15.63 -0.34
N GLN A 482 1.73 15.06 -0.89
CA GLN A 482 1.37 15.25 -2.30
C GLN A 482 0.64 16.57 -2.57
N GLY A 483 0.23 17.30 -1.53
CA GLY A 483 -0.41 18.62 -1.66
C GLY A 483 -1.92 18.55 -1.90
N SER A 484 -2.60 17.48 -1.45
CA SER A 484 -4.06 17.40 -1.62
C SER A 484 -4.80 18.54 -0.94
N ASP A 485 -4.33 19.00 0.22
CA ASP A 485 -4.97 20.12 0.92
C ASP A 485 -4.93 21.39 0.06
N THR A 486 -3.76 21.69 -0.51
CA THR A 486 -3.56 22.81 -1.43
C THR A 486 -4.41 22.66 -2.70
N ILE A 487 -4.45 21.47 -3.29
CA ILE A 487 -5.26 21.20 -4.50
C ILE A 487 -6.74 21.42 -4.22
N MET A 488 -7.28 20.92 -3.10
CA MET A 488 -8.69 21.12 -2.76
C MET A 488 -9.00 22.60 -2.49
N ALA A 489 -8.09 23.33 -1.83
CA ALA A 489 -8.21 24.76 -1.62
C ALA A 489 -8.21 25.55 -2.94
N GLN A 490 -7.33 25.22 -3.90
CA GLN A 490 -7.32 25.84 -5.24
C GLN A 490 -8.66 25.64 -5.96
N ILE A 491 -9.16 24.39 -5.95
CA ILE A 491 -10.43 24.03 -6.57
C ILE A 491 -11.57 24.83 -5.95
N LEU A 492 -11.64 24.89 -4.62
CA LEU A 492 -12.72 25.60 -3.93
C LEU A 492 -12.63 27.12 -4.13
N ALA A 493 -11.42 27.69 -4.14
CA ALA A 493 -11.20 29.12 -4.38
C ALA A 493 -11.76 29.55 -5.74
N ASP A 494 -11.48 28.78 -6.80
CA ASP A 494 -12.01 29.05 -8.14
C ASP A 494 -13.52 28.86 -8.24
N VAL A 495 -14.08 27.87 -7.54
CA VAL A 495 -15.53 27.62 -7.50
C VAL A 495 -16.26 28.80 -6.84
N LEU A 496 -15.75 29.29 -5.72
CA LEU A 496 -16.36 30.38 -4.94
C LEU A 496 -15.98 31.78 -5.45
N GLY A 497 -14.95 31.89 -6.30
CA GLY A 497 -14.45 33.17 -6.79
C GLY A 497 -13.75 34.02 -5.71
N ILE A 498 -13.13 33.39 -4.71
CA ILE A 498 -12.43 34.05 -3.60
C ILE A 498 -10.93 33.75 -3.59
N GLY A 499 -10.17 34.46 -2.76
CA GLY A 499 -8.75 34.17 -2.55
C GLY A 499 -8.53 32.85 -1.81
N ILE A 500 -7.51 32.09 -2.21
CA ILE A 500 -7.11 30.84 -1.54
C ILE A 500 -6.71 31.07 -0.07
N ASP A 501 -6.22 32.28 0.26
CA ASP A 501 -5.88 32.73 1.62
C ASP A 501 -7.09 32.84 2.55
N LYS A 502 -8.32 32.85 2.00
CA LYS A 502 -9.56 32.83 2.78
C LYS A 502 -10.07 31.42 3.11
N ILE A 503 -9.34 30.38 2.68
CA ILE A 503 -9.75 28.98 2.85
C ILE A 503 -8.82 28.29 3.85
N THR A 504 -9.39 27.78 4.93
CA THR A 504 -8.69 26.93 5.89
C THR A 504 -9.09 25.47 5.68
N VAL A 505 -8.13 24.62 5.32
CA VAL A 505 -8.33 23.16 5.29
C VAL A 505 -8.02 22.58 6.67
N VAL A 506 -9.00 21.96 7.31
CA VAL A 506 -8.83 21.41 8.66
C VAL A 506 -8.37 19.94 8.64
N PRO A 507 -7.61 19.49 9.66
CA PRO A 507 -7.25 18.08 9.80
C PRO A 507 -8.48 17.18 9.93
N ILE A 508 -8.38 15.96 9.40
CA ILE A 508 -9.46 14.97 9.47
C ILE A 508 -9.69 14.51 10.91
N HIS A 509 -10.96 14.49 11.31
CA HIS A 509 -11.43 13.89 12.53
C HIS A 509 -12.65 13.04 12.23
N THR A 510 -12.58 11.73 12.52
CA THR A 510 -13.56 10.78 12.00
C THR A 510 -15.01 10.96 12.50
N ASP A 511 -15.21 11.77 13.54
CA ASP A 511 -16.55 11.98 14.13
C ASP A 511 -17.36 13.08 13.45
N TYR A 512 -16.70 14.06 12.82
CA TYR A 512 -17.37 15.19 12.19
C TYR A 512 -16.95 15.44 10.75
N SER A 513 -15.75 15.01 10.34
CA SER A 513 -15.36 15.09 8.93
C SER A 513 -16.17 14.13 8.08
N GLY A 514 -16.51 14.57 6.86
CA GLY A 514 -17.18 13.74 5.87
C GLY A 514 -16.42 12.44 5.61
N TYR A 515 -17.16 11.33 5.46
CA TYR A 515 -16.54 10.05 5.17
C TYR A 515 -15.74 10.10 3.86
N GLY A 516 -14.54 9.57 3.89
CA GLY A 516 -13.81 9.23 2.67
C GLY A 516 -13.17 7.88 2.76
N TRP A 517 -13.15 7.19 1.63
CA TRP A 517 -12.21 6.10 1.44
C TRP A 517 -10.77 6.59 1.68
N GLN A 518 -9.82 5.68 1.85
CA GLN A 518 -8.40 6.02 2.09
C GLN A 518 -7.72 6.84 0.97
N THR A 519 -6.63 7.55 1.30
CA THR A 519 -5.73 8.15 0.31
C THR A 519 -4.85 7.08 -0.32
N ALA A 520 -5.34 6.54 -1.45
CA ALA A 520 -4.68 5.53 -2.26
C ALA A 520 -5.05 5.64 -3.74
N ALA A 521 -4.50 4.74 -4.56
CA ALA A 521 -4.84 4.55 -5.97
C ALA A 521 -4.69 5.80 -6.89
N SER A 522 -4.03 6.87 -6.45
CA SER A 522 -3.95 8.15 -7.20
C SER A 522 -5.32 8.76 -7.49
N SER A 523 -6.27 8.61 -6.56
CA SER A 523 -7.68 8.88 -6.81
C SER A 523 -8.16 10.23 -6.26
N LYS A 524 -7.48 10.78 -5.25
CA LYS A 524 -7.97 11.89 -4.42
C LYS A 524 -8.24 13.18 -5.18
N THR A 525 -7.34 13.63 -6.05
CA THR A 525 -7.59 14.82 -6.89
C THR A 525 -8.88 14.68 -7.71
N PHE A 526 -9.15 13.49 -8.24
CA PHE A 526 -10.34 13.27 -9.05
C PHE A 526 -11.61 13.20 -8.19
N PHE A 527 -11.65 12.37 -7.16
CA PHE A 527 -12.87 12.17 -6.36
C PHE A 527 -13.13 13.32 -5.40
N ASN A 528 -12.15 13.66 -4.54
CA ASN A 528 -12.30 14.79 -3.62
C ASN A 528 -12.38 16.11 -4.38
N GLY A 529 -11.65 16.29 -5.49
CA GLY A 529 -11.79 17.50 -6.30
C GLY A 529 -13.23 17.70 -6.81
N ASN A 530 -13.87 16.64 -7.33
CA ASN A 530 -15.27 16.71 -7.73
C ASN A 530 -16.23 16.90 -6.55
N SER A 531 -15.93 16.31 -5.38
CA SER A 531 -16.71 16.48 -4.16
C SER A 531 -16.64 17.92 -3.64
N THR A 532 -15.44 18.49 -3.59
CA THR A 532 -15.17 19.90 -3.25
C THR A 532 -15.87 20.85 -4.22
N ILE A 533 -15.86 20.58 -5.54
CA ILE A 533 -16.63 21.37 -6.51
C ILE A 533 -18.11 21.35 -6.17
N ARG A 534 -18.68 20.18 -5.89
CA ARG A 534 -20.11 20.05 -5.57
C ARG A 534 -20.45 20.77 -4.27
N ALA A 535 -19.64 20.59 -3.23
CA ALA A 535 -19.85 21.24 -1.94
C ALA A 535 -19.69 22.77 -1.98
N GLY A 536 -18.90 23.31 -2.92
CA GLY A 536 -18.80 24.76 -3.11
C GLY A 536 -19.90 25.36 -3.99
N LEU A 537 -20.65 24.54 -4.74
CA LEU A 537 -21.78 24.98 -5.57
C LEU A 537 -23.13 24.88 -4.85
N ASP A 538 -23.21 24.00 -3.85
CA ASP A 538 -24.33 23.89 -2.90
C ASP A 538 -24.33 25.09 -1.93
#